data_AF-A0A7C4UVS4-F1
#
_entry.id   AF-A0A7C4UVS4-F1
#
_cell.length_a   1.000
_cell.length_b   1.000
_cell.length_c   1.000
_cell.angle_alpha   90.00
_cell.angle_beta   90.00
_cell.angle_gamma   90.00
#
_symmetry.space_group_name_H-M   'P 1'
#
loop_
_entity.id
_entity.type
_entity.pdbx_description
1 polymer ?
#
loop_
_entity_poly.entity_id
_entity_poly.type
_entity_poly.pdbx_seq_one_letter_code
_entity_poly.pdbx_strand_id
1 'polypeptide(L)' 'IPGLYAAGEVTGGVHGAVRLGSCAFADCIVMGRTAGKNAAAEAPAA' A
#
# COMPACT_ATOMS: atom_id res chain seq x y z
N ILE A 1 -2.41 10.57 8.30
CA ILE A 1 -2.24 11.92 7.73
C ILE A 1 -3.19 11.99 6.53
N PRO A 2 -4.15 12.92 6.50
CA PRO A 2 -5.07 13.06 5.36
C PRO A 2 -4.29 13.19 4.04
N GLY A 3 -4.75 12.53 2.97
CA GLY A 3 -4.04 12.52 1.68
C GLY A 3 -2.76 11.67 1.63
N LEU A 4 -2.31 11.06 2.74
CA LEU A 4 -1.10 10.22 2.74
C LEU A 4 -1.45 8.74 2.58
N TYR A 5 -1.01 8.17 1.46
CA TYR A 5 -1.11 6.75 1.15
C TYR A 5 0.28 6.13 0.98
N ALA A 6 0.39 4.85 1.30
CA ALA A 6 1.60 4.07 1.12
C ALA A 6 1.24 2.65 0.68
N ALA A 7 2.14 1.99 -0.06
CA ALA A 7 1.97 0.61 -0.52
C ALA A 7 3.33 -0.05 -0.77
N GLY A 8 3.35 -1.39 -0.69
CA GLY A 8 4.54 -2.20 -0.93
C GLY A 8 5.51 -2.20 0.25
N GLU A 9 6.78 -2.49 -0.01
CA GLU A 9 7.82 -2.77 1.00
C GLU A 9 8.11 -1.63 1.99
N VAL A 10 7.69 -0.40 1.70
CA VAL A 10 7.75 0.72 2.66
C VAL A 10 6.72 0.55 3.79
N THR A 11 5.69 -0.26 3.59
CA THR A 11 4.63 -0.51 4.55
C THR A 11 4.98 -1.67 5.47
N GLY A 12 4.53 -1.59 6.73
CA GLY A 12 4.67 -2.66 7.71
C GLY A 12 3.36 -3.42 7.93
N GLY A 13 3.44 -4.57 8.60
CA GLY A 13 2.29 -5.32 9.10
C GLY A 13 1.78 -6.45 8.20
N VAL A 14 1.76 -6.27 6.87
CA VAL A 14 1.24 -7.27 5.91
C VAL A 14 1.88 -8.65 6.06
N HIS A 15 3.16 -8.69 6.44
CA HIS A 15 3.97 -9.91 6.50
C HIS A 15 4.35 -10.35 7.93
N GLY A 16 4.00 -9.58 8.96
CA GLY A 16 4.39 -9.87 10.33
C GLY A 16 5.90 -10.03 10.51
N ALA A 17 6.32 -11.06 11.27
CA ALA A 17 7.74 -11.29 11.59
C ALA A 17 8.56 -11.84 10.41
N VAL A 18 7.92 -12.52 9.44
CA VAL A 18 8.62 -13.10 8.29
C VAL A 18 7.72 -13.08 7.06
N ARG A 19 8.24 -12.49 5.98
CA ARG A 19 7.57 -12.49 4.68
C ARG A 19 7.72 -13.87 4.02
N LEU A 20 6.61 -14.44 3.55
CA LEU A 20 6.63 -15.64 2.71
C LEU A 20 7.24 -15.30 1.33
N GLY A 21 8.01 -16.24 0.78
CA GLY A 21 8.62 -16.11 -0.55
C GLY A 21 7.59 -15.67 -1.61
N SER A 22 8.02 -14.79 -2.52
CA SER A 22 7.22 -14.26 -3.63
C SER A 22 5.99 -13.38 -3.27
N CYS A 23 5.57 -13.32 -2.01
CA CYS A 23 4.44 -12.47 -1.59
C CYS A 23 4.70 -10.96 -1.75
N ALA A 24 5.96 -10.52 -1.80
CA ALA A 24 6.35 -9.13 -2.05
C ALA A 24 5.77 -8.57 -3.36
N PHE A 25 5.79 -9.37 -4.43
CA PHE A 25 5.27 -8.93 -5.73
C PHE A 25 3.75 -8.71 -5.68
N ALA A 26 3.04 -9.65 -5.05
CA ALA A 26 1.61 -9.54 -4.87
C ALA A 26 1.23 -8.34 -3.99
N ASP A 27 1.97 -8.11 -2.91
CA ASP A 27 1.77 -6.97 -2.01
C ASP A 27 1.93 -5.64 -2.76
N CYS A 28 3.07 -5.44 -3.43
CA CYS A 28 3.32 -4.23 -4.23
C CYS A 28 2.23 -3.94 -5.26
N ILE A 29 1.78 -4.95 -6.01
CA ILE A 29 0.79 -4.76 -7.08
C ILE A 29 -0.61 -4.51 -6.51
N VAL A 30 -1.05 -5.33 -5.56
CA VAL A 30 -2.41 -5.26 -5.01
C VAL A 30 -2.58 -4.02 -4.15
N MET A 31 -1.66 -3.79 -3.20
CA MET A 31 -1.74 -2.63 -2.33
C MET A 31 -1.42 -1.34 -3.10
N GLY A 32 -0.52 -1.39 -4.09
CA GLY A 32 -0.26 -0.23 -4.96
C GLY A 32 -1.50 0.19 -5.73
N ARG A 33 -2.25 -0.76 -6.30
CA ARG A 33 -3.53 -0.48 -6.96
C ARG A 33 -4.56 0.10 -5.99
N THR A 34 -4.66 -0.44 -4.78
CA THR A 34 -5.61 0.05 -3.76
C THR A 34 -5.25 1.46 -3.31
N ALA A 35 -4.00 1.71 -2.98
CA ALA A 35 -3.50 3.03 -2.59
C ALA A 35 -3.72 4.06 -3.70
N GLY A 36 -3.40 3.72 -4.95
CA GLY A 36 -3.61 4.61 -6.09
C GLY A 36 -5.09 4.94 -6.34
N LYS A 37 -5.99 3.96 -6.24
CA LYS A 37 -7.44 4.20 -6.37
C LYS A 37 -7.98 5.09 -5.26
N ASN A 38 -7.55 4.88 -4.03
CA ASN A 38 -7.99 5.69 -2.90
C ASN A 38 -7.43 7.12 -3.00
N ALA A 39 -6.13 7.26 -3.31
CA ALA A 39 -5.50 8.56 -3.54
C ALA A 39 -6.16 9.36 -4.67
N ALA A 40 -6.60 8.69 -5.74
CA ALA A 40 -7.30 9.33 -6.85
C ALA A 40 -8.77 9.68 -6.53
N ALA A 41 -9.41 8.96 -5.60
CA ALA A 41 -10.79 9.17 -5.19
C ALA A 41 -10.93 10.19 -4.04
N GLU A 42 -9.87 10.43 -3.28
CA GLU A 42 -9.88 11.42 -2.20
C GLU A 42 -9.93 12.84 -2.79
N ALA A 43 -10.72 13.71 -2.18
CA ALA A 43 -10.71 15.13 -2.52
C ALA A 43 -9.33 15.73 -2.21
N PRO A 44 -8.84 16.70 -3.02
CA PRO A 44 -7.56 17.33 -2.74
C PRO A 44 -7.56 17.88 -1.32
N ALA A 45 -6.56 17.46 -0.53
CA ALA A 45 -6.36 17.97 0.82
C ALA A 45 -6.20 19.50 0.73
N ALA A 46 -7.04 20.22 1.48
CA ALA A 46 -7.02 21.68 1.58
C ALA A 46 -5.75 22.20 2.25
#